data_AF-A0A942K9P5-F1
#
_entry.id   AF-A0A942K9P5-F1
#
_cell.length_a   1.000
_cell.length_b   1.000
_cell.length_c   1.000
_cell.angle_alpha   90.00
_cell.angle_beta   90.00
_cell.angle_gamma   90.00
#
_symmetry.space_group_name_H-M   'P 1'
#
loop_
_entity.id
_entity.type
_entity.pdbx_description
1 polymer ?
#
loop_
_entity_poly.entity_id
_entity_poly.type
_entity_poly.pdbx_seq_one_letter_code
_entity_poly.pdbx_strand_id
1 'polypeptide(L)'
;MDRAREYLRWKLPDYLKQRGISVYALQKETAKEVSRNTVYRWGREGEVPKYIDLAVLVAVIRGLERLTGEEVAFDDILEYDPTPLRTDLDEESRTWLESDLSRLGEFEPYDWEEGEADEWEPSWRDLIGMFDDEGSPGDISARMDDYLNESMLREYEESTRGER
;
A
#
# COMPACT_ATOMS: atom_id res chain seq x y z
N MET A 1 -3.48 -11.80 -2.48
CA MET A 1 -2.99 -10.64 -3.24
C MET A 1 -4.17 -9.77 -3.61
N ASP A 2 -4.32 -8.60 -2.99
CA ASP A 2 -5.26 -7.56 -3.45
C ASP A 2 -4.77 -6.15 -3.06
N ARG A 3 -3.45 -5.92 -3.14
CA ARG A 3 -2.80 -4.66 -2.71
C ARG A 3 -3.23 -3.45 -3.53
N ALA A 4 -3.72 -3.63 -4.76
CA ALA A 4 -4.12 -2.52 -5.64
C ALA A 4 -5.24 -1.65 -5.05
N ARG A 5 -6.08 -2.21 -4.16
CA ARG A 5 -7.17 -1.48 -3.50
C ARG A 5 -6.67 -0.48 -2.46
N GLU A 6 -5.53 -0.73 -1.83
CA GLU A 6 -4.94 0.17 -0.81
C GLU A 6 -4.49 1.50 -1.42
N TYR A 7 -4.22 1.50 -2.72
CA TYR A 7 -3.79 2.66 -3.50
C TYR A 7 -4.91 3.26 -4.34
N LEU A 8 -6.16 2.82 -4.15
CA LEU A 8 -7.30 3.30 -4.94
C LEU A 8 -8.22 4.16 -4.09
N ARG A 9 -8.32 5.44 -4.43
CA ARG A 9 -9.29 6.35 -3.87
C ARG A 9 -10.55 6.38 -4.71
N TRP A 10 -11.67 6.05 -4.08
CA TRP A 10 -12.99 6.05 -4.70
C TRP A 10 -13.67 7.42 -4.54
N LYS A 11 -13.78 8.19 -5.63
CA LYS A 11 -14.26 9.58 -5.65
C LYS A 11 -15.72 9.73 -6.08
N LEU A 12 -16.42 8.66 -6.45
CA LEU A 12 -17.83 8.76 -6.87
C LEU A 12 -18.72 9.53 -5.86
N PRO A 13 -18.65 9.27 -4.53
CA PRO A 13 -19.49 9.99 -3.57
C PRO A 13 -19.20 11.49 -3.57
N ASP A 14 -17.92 11.86 -3.62
CA ASP A 14 -17.48 13.26 -3.68
C ASP A 14 -17.94 13.93 -4.96
N TYR A 15 -17.80 13.25 -6.10
CA TYR A 15 -18.26 13.73 -7.40
C TYR A 15 -19.76 14.00 -7.41
N LEU A 16 -20.56 13.05 -6.92
CA LEU A 16 -22.02 13.18 -6.83
C LEU A 16 -22.41 14.39 -5.98
N LYS A 17 -21.76 14.56 -4.82
CA LYS A 17 -21.99 15.68 -3.91
C LYS A 17 -21.64 17.02 -4.54
N GLN A 18 -20.49 17.14 -5.20
CA GLN A 18 -20.04 18.36 -5.87
C GLN A 18 -20.99 18.80 -7.00
N ARG A 19 -21.55 17.83 -7.73
CA ARG A 19 -22.48 18.09 -8.84
C ARG A 19 -23.95 18.18 -8.40
N GLY A 20 -24.24 18.03 -7.10
CA GLY A 20 -25.62 18.04 -6.58
C GLY A 20 -26.47 16.86 -7.07
N ILE A 21 -25.84 15.76 -7.47
CA ILE A 21 -26.50 14.57 -8.00
C ILE A 21 -26.79 13.60 -6.85
N SER A 22 -28.06 13.22 -6.70
CA SER A 22 -28.41 12.17 -5.75
C SER A 22 -28.05 10.79 -6.29
N VAL A 23 -27.67 9.87 -5.40
CA VAL A 23 -27.46 8.45 -5.73
C VAL A 23 -28.70 7.83 -6.39
N TYR A 24 -29.89 8.30 -6.00
CA TYR A 24 -31.14 7.89 -6.61
C TYR A 24 -31.25 8.35 -8.09
N ALA A 25 -30.85 9.57 -8.40
CA ALA A 25 -30.83 10.08 -9.78
C ALA A 25 -29.88 9.26 -10.65
N LEU A 26 -28.66 8.98 -10.16
CA LEU A 26 -27.73 8.09 -10.84
C LEU A 26 -28.34 6.70 -11.06
N GLN A 27 -28.93 6.11 -10.02
CA GLN A 27 -29.55 4.79 -10.11
C GLN A 27 -30.66 4.74 -11.15
N LYS A 28 -31.48 5.79 -11.22
CA LYS A 28 -32.56 5.88 -12.20
C LYS A 28 -32.02 5.91 -13.64
N GLU A 29 -30.93 6.64 -13.87
CA GLU A 29 -30.29 6.73 -15.18
C GLU A 29 -29.53 5.46 -15.61
N THR A 30 -29.08 4.66 -14.64
CA THR A 30 -28.33 3.42 -14.91
C THR A 30 -29.16 2.15 -14.71
N ALA A 31 -30.47 2.25 -14.44
CA ALA A 31 -31.30 1.14 -13.97
C ALA A 31 -31.36 -0.08 -14.91
N LYS A 32 -31.08 0.11 -16.21
CA LYS A 32 -31.08 -0.97 -17.21
C LYS A 32 -29.79 -1.78 -17.22
N GLU A 33 -28.70 -1.21 -16.69
CA GLU A 33 -27.34 -1.73 -16.82
C GLU A 33 -26.74 -2.08 -15.45
N VAL A 34 -27.15 -1.37 -14.40
CA VAL A 34 -26.56 -1.50 -13.06
C VAL A 34 -27.63 -1.78 -12.03
N SER A 35 -27.39 -2.78 -11.19
CA SER A 35 -28.28 -3.11 -10.08
C SER A 35 -28.39 -1.94 -9.09
N ARG A 36 -29.58 -1.74 -8.54
CA ARG A 36 -29.83 -0.72 -7.50
C ARG A 36 -28.83 -0.83 -6.35
N ASN A 37 -28.62 -2.04 -5.83
CA ASN A 37 -27.71 -2.26 -4.70
C ASN A 37 -26.28 -1.83 -5.02
N THR A 38 -25.81 -2.07 -6.24
CA THR A 38 -24.48 -1.63 -6.66
C THR A 38 -24.35 -0.12 -6.64
N VAL A 39 -25.30 0.61 -7.23
CA VAL A 39 -25.26 2.09 -7.27
C VAL A 39 -25.32 2.68 -5.87
N TYR A 40 -26.19 2.16 -5.01
CA TYR A 40 -26.31 2.64 -3.63
C TYR A 40 -25.06 2.37 -2.80
N ARG A 41 -24.44 1.20 -2.98
CA ARG A 41 -23.17 0.86 -2.32
C ARG A 41 -22.04 1.77 -2.80
N TRP A 42 -21.95 1.97 -4.12
CA TRP A 42 -20.92 2.82 -4.74
C TRP A 42 -21.09 4.30 -4.42
N GLY A 43 -22.31 4.77 -4.19
CA GLY A 43 -22.59 6.15 -3.79
C GLY A 43 -22.35 6.44 -2.30
N ARG A 44 -21.95 5.44 -1.50
CA ARG A 44 -21.73 5.61 -0.06
C ARG A 44 -20.31 6.12 0.21
N GLU A 45 -20.21 7.20 0.99
CA GLU A 45 -18.92 7.73 1.46
C GLU A 45 -18.16 6.66 2.28
N GLY A 46 -16.85 6.58 2.07
CA GLY A 46 -15.94 5.68 2.81
C GLY A 46 -15.94 4.21 2.36
N GLU A 47 -16.78 3.81 1.40
CA GLU A 47 -16.84 2.42 0.92
C GLU A 47 -16.15 2.27 -0.44
N VAL A 48 -14.88 1.85 -0.44
CA VAL A 48 -14.18 1.49 -1.67
C VAL A 48 -14.67 0.12 -2.15
N PRO A 49 -15.17 -0.03 -3.40
CA PRO A 49 -15.61 -1.31 -3.92
C PRO A 49 -14.51 -2.38 -3.84
N LYS A 50 -14.85 -3.58 -3.35
CA LYS A 50 -13.89 -4.70 -3.30
C LYS A 50 -13.48 -5.16 -4.71
N TYR A 51 -14.43 -5.14 -5.64
CA TYR A 51 -14.23 -5.46 -7.05
C TYR A 51 -14.90 -4.39 -7.89
N ILE A 52 -14.18 -3.87 -8.87
CA ILE A 52 -14.72 -2.94 -9.86
C ILE A 52 -14.94 -3.72 -11.16
N ASP A 53 -16.21 -3.94 -11.46
CA ASP A 53 -16.61 -4.44 -12.77
C ASP A 53 -16.54 -3.26 -13.77
N LEU A 54 -15.74 -3.41 -14.82
CA LEU A 54 -15.52 -2.36 -15.81
C LEU A 54 -16.80 -2.03 -16.60
N ALA A 55 -17.67 -3.01 -16.87
CA ALA A 55 -18.93 -2.75 -17.56
C ALA A 55 -19.86 -1.91 -16.68
N VAL A 56 -19.89 -2.20 -15.37
CA VAL A 56 -20.63 -1.38 -14.40
C VAL A 56 -20.05 0.03 -14.31
N LEU A 57 -18.73 0.17 -14.26
CA LEU A 57 -18.07 1.47 -14.21
C LEU A 57 -18.39 2.32 -15.45
N VAL A 58 -18.32 1.74 -16.64
CA VAL A 58 -18.68 2.40 -17.89
C VAL A 58 -20.16 2.82 -17.90
N ALA A 59 -21.06 1.97 -17.41
CA ALA A 59 -22.48 2.31 -17.31
C ALA A 59 -22.72 3.48 -16.34
N VAL A 60 -21.97 3.54 -15.23
CA VAL A 60 -22.01 4.65 -14.27
C VAL A 60 -21.48 5.94 -14.90
N ILE A 61 -20.31 5.91 -15.56
CA ILE A 61 -19.74 7.07 -16.26
C ILE A 61 -20.75 7.64 -17.26
N ARG A 62 -21.30 6.80 -18.14
CA ARG A 62 -22.32 7.21 -19.12
C ARG A 62 -23.59 7.74 -18.46
N GLY A 63 -23.98 7.18 -17.30
CA GLY A 63 -25.09 7.68 -16.51
C GLY A 63 -24.83 9.09 -15.96
N LEU A 64 -23.60 9.35 -15.51
CA LEU A 64 -23.18 10.68 -15.06
C LEU A 64 -23.15 11.67 -16.21
N GLU A 65 -22.58 11.32 -17.36
CA GLU A 65 -22.56 12.17 -18.56
C GLU A 65 -23.97 12.59 -18.99
N ARG A 66 -24.94 11.67 -18.91
CA ARG A 66 -26.36 12.00 -19.20
C ARG A 66 -26.97 12.96 -18.19
N LEU A 67 -26.57 12.88 -16.92
CA LEU A 67 -27.07 13.74 -15.85
C LEU A 67 -26.44 15.13 -15.88
N THR A 68 -25.16 15.21 -16.21
CA THR A 68 -24.39 16.48 -16.23
C THR A 68 -24.47 17.18 -17.58
N GLY A 69 -24.62 16.43 -18.68
CA GLY A 69 -24.43 16.94 -20.04
C GLY A 69 -22.97 17.22 -20.38
N GLU A 70 -22.04 16.78 -19.53
CA GLU A 70 -20.59 16.96 -19.66
C GLU A 70 -19.92 15.59 -19.82
N GLU A 71 -18.78 15.54 -20.50
CA GLU A 71 -17.93 14.34 -20.52
C GLU A 71 -17.41 14.07 -19.10
N VAL A 72 -17.40 12.79 -18.70
CA VAL A 72 -16.93 12.37 -17.38
C VAL A 72 -15.81 11.37 -17.57
N ALA A 73 -14.62 11.72 -17.09
CA ALA A 73 -13.43 10.90 -17.25
C ALA A 73 -13.29 9.89 -16.09
N PHE A 74 -12.40 8.91 -16.25
CA PHE A 74 -12.17 7.90 -15.22
C PHE A 74 -11.59 8.51 -13.94
N ASP A 75 -10.71 9.49 -14.08
CA ASP A 75 -10.01 10.22 -13.02
C ASP A 75 -10.91 11.14 -12.18
N ASP A 76 -12.10 11.46 -12.70
CA ASP A 76 -13.15 12.15 -11.93
C ASP A 76 -13.73 11.27 -10.82
N ILE A 77 -13.74 9.95 -11.04
CA ILE A 77 -14.42 8.96 -10.17
C ILE A 77 -13.42 8.05 -9.45
N LEU A 78 -12.23 7.90 -10.00
CA LEU A 78 -11.15 7.04 -9.50
C LEU A 78 -9.86 7.82 -9.41
N GLU A 79 -9.12 7.64 -8.34
CA GLU A 79 -7.78 8.21 -8.20
C GLU A 79 -6.83 7.13 -7.69
N TYR A 80 -5.64 7.08 -8.29
CA TYR A 80 -4.55 6.29 -7.76
C TYR A 80 -3.78 7.14 -6.75
N ASP A 81 -3.79 6.72 -5.49
CA ASP A 81 -3.01 7.31 -4.42
C ASP A 81 -1.83 6.36 -4.10
N PRO A 82 -0.58 6.70 -4.45
CA PRO A 82 0.58 5.86 -4.15
C PRO A 82 0.88 5.78 -2.65
N THR A 83 0.23 6.60 -1.83
CA THR A 83 0.24 6.46 -0.38
C THR A 83 -0.80 5.40 -0.03
N PRO A 84 -0.41 4.19 0.40
CA PRO A 84 -1.40 3.22 0.81
C PRO A 84 -2.21 3.87 1.94
N LEU A 85 -3.54 3.79 1.85
CA LEU A 85 -4.43 4.05 2.98
C LEU A 85 -4.02 3.06 4.07
N ARG A 86 -3.03 3.43 4.90
CA ARG A 86 -2.53 2.61 6.01
C ARG A 86 -3.62 2.51 7.06
N THR A 87 -4.58 1.62 6.82
CA THR A 87 -5.68 1.31 7.74
C THR A 87 -5.25 0.38 8.88
N ASP A 88 -4.00 -0.08 8.87
CA ASP A 88 -3.41 -1.04 9.80
C ASP A 88 -2.38 -0.42 10.77
N LEU A 89 -2.12 0.89 10.73
CA LEU A 89 -1.34 1.50 11.80
C LEU A 89 -2.08 1.27 13.12
N ASP A 90 -1.41 0.64 14.07
CA ASP A 90 -1.84 0.59 15.45
C ASP A 90 -1.75 1.99 16.08
N GLU A 91 -2.28 2.14 17.29
CA GLU A 91 -2.36 3.41 18.00
C GLU A 91 -0.97 3.98 18.35
N GLU A 92 0.02 3.11 18.57
CA GLU A 92 1.40 3.48 18.84
C GLU A 92 2.05 4.07 17.58
N SER A 93 1.88 3.41 16.44
CA SER A 93 2.41 3.87 15.15
C SER A 93 1.85 5.24 14.74
N ARG A 94 0.56 5.52 15.01
CA ARG A 94 -0.03 6.86 14.77
C ARG A 94 0.59 7.92 15.68
N THR A 95 0.79 7.57 16.95
CA THR A 95 1.40 8.46 17.94
C THR A 95 2.81 8.86 17.54
N TRP A 96 3.62 7.93 17.00
CA TRP A 96 4.96 8.23 16.50
C TRP A 96 4.95 9.14 15.26
N LEU A 97 4.02 8.93 14.32
CA LEU A 97 3.90 9.73 13.09
C LEU A 97 3.35 11.14 13.33
N GLU A 98 2.40 11.28 14.26
CA GLU A 98 1.79 12.55 14.64
C GLU A 98 2.61 13.29 15.70
N SER A 99 3.64 12.64 16.26
CA SER A 99 4.54 13.27 17.20
C SER A 99 5.29 14.40 16.51
N ASP A 100 5.21 15.58 17.12
CA ASP A 100 5.89 16.77 16.67
C ASP A 100 7.42 16.60 16.84
N LEU A 101 8.08 16.03 15.84
CA LEU A 101 9.54 15.79 15.79
C LEU A 101 10.37 17.09 15.91
N SER A 102 9.70 18.22 15.70
CA SER A 102 10.06 19.58 16.09
C SER A 102 10.61 19.70 17.52
N ARG A 103 10.17 18.84 18.45
CA ARG A 103 10.67 18.80 19.85
C ARG A 103 12.02 18.12 20.01
N LEU A 104 12.49 17.37 19.02
CA LEU A 104 13.78 16.67 19.08
C LEU A 104 14.98 17.60 18.87
N GLY A 105 14.75 18.90 18.65
CA GLY A 105 15.80 19.89 18.45
C GLY A 105 16.49 19.74 17.10
N GLU A 106 17.38 20.68 16.78
CA GLU A 106 18.30 20.52 15.67
C GLU A 106 19.28 19.40 16.05
N PHE A 107 19.13 18.23 15.43
CA PHE A 107 20.14 17.18 15.56
C PHE A 107 21.42 17.71 14.94
N GLU A 108 22.46 17.84 15.76
CA GLU A 108 23.81 17.99 15.21
C GLU A 108 24.09 16.75 14.35
N PRO A 109 24.63 16.94 13.13
CA PRO A 109 25.01 15.80 12.30
C PRO A 109 25.91 14.90 13.13
N TYR A 110 25.58 13.60 13.17
CA TYR A 110 26.41 12.61 13.85
C TYR A 110 27.82 12.73 13.30
N ASP A 111 28.76 13.14 14.13
CA ASP A 111 30.18 13.07 13.81
C ASP A 111 30.55 11.60 13.95
N TRP A 112 30.41 10.88 12.85
CA TRP A 112 30.96 9.53 12.73
C TRP A 112 32.46 9.71 12.90
N GLU A 113 32.97 9.61 14.13
CA GLU A 113 34.39 9.44 14.34
C GLU A 113 34.79 8.30 13.42
N GLU A 114 35.75 8.58 12.54
CA GLU A 114 36.41 7.64 11.65
C GLU A 114 37.23 6.69 12.54
N GLY A 115 36.53 5.97 13.42
CA GLY A 115 37.08 4.85 14.15
C GLY A 115 37.57 3.90 13.09
N GLU A 116 38.86 3.59 13.14
CA GLU A 116 39.51 2.61 12.28
C GLU A 116 38.53 1.47 12.08
N ALA A 117 37.92 1.42 10.89
CA ALA A 117 37.25 0.23 10.46
C ALA A 117 38.38 -0.80 10.55
N ASP A 118 38.33 -1.69 11.53
CA ASP A 118 39.01 -2.97 11.42
C ASP A 118 38.59 -3.45 10.04
N GLU A 119 39.51 -3.34 9.08
CA GLU A 119 39.34 -3.67 7.66
C GLU A 119 39.14 -5.18 7.59
N TRP A 120 37.98 -5.64 8.05
CA TRP A 120 37.44 -6.91 7.70
C TRP A 120 36.53 -6.67 6.51
N GLU A 121 37.16 -6.31 5.39
CA GLU A 121 36.60 -6.58 4.08
C GLU A 121 36.98 -8.03 3.74
N PRO A 122 36.10 -9.02 3.95
CA PRO A 122 36.37 -10.32 3.38
C PRO A 122 36.38 -10.12 1.86
N SER A 123 37.47 -10.50 1.19
CA SER A 123 37.46 -10.42 -0.25
C SER A 123 36.36 -11.35 -0.76
N TRP A 124 35.71 -11.02 -1.87
CA TRP A 124 34.73 -11.92 -2.48
C TRP A 124 35.30 -13.32 -2.76
N ARG A 125 36.63 -13.49 -2.81
CA ARG A 125 37.31 -14.79 -2.91
C ARG A 125 37.36 -15.55 -1.58
N ASP A 126 37.42 -14.86 -0.44
CA ASP A 126 37.39 -15.48 0.90
C ASP A 126 36.00 -15.99 1.25
N LEU A 127 34.94 -15.28 0.84
CA LEU A 127 33.56 -15.75 0.97
C LEU A 127 33.24 -16.95 0.05
N ILE A 128 33.86 -17.00 -1.14
CA ILE A 128 33.67 -18.12 -2.09
C ILE A 128 34.50 -19.35 -1.68
N GLY A 129 35.66 -19.17 -1.05
CA GLY A 129 36.52 -20.26 -0.58
C GLY A 129 35.95 -21.09 0.59
N MET A 130 34.91 -20.59 1.29
CA MET A 130 34.18 -21.37 2.31
C MET A 130 33.17 -22.36 1.72
N PHE A 131 32.95 -22.35 0.40
CA PHE A 131 32.00 -23.21 -0.31
C PHE A 131 32.66 -24.14 -1.36
N ASP A 132 33.92 -24.51 -1.16
CA ASP A 132 34.53 -25.65 -1.87
C ASP A 132 34.05 -26.97 -1.25
N ASP A 133 32.78 -27.30 -1.47
CA ASP A 133 32.34 -28.69 -1.65
C ASP A 133 31.13 -28.69 -2.61
N GLU A 134 31.43 -28.96 -3.88
CA GLU A 134 30.55 -29.33 -5.00
C GLU A 134 29.15 -28.66 -5.06
N GLY A 135 29.06 -27.44 -5.60
CA GLY A 135 27.76 -26.83 -5.94
C GLY A 135 27.86 -25.70 -6.97
N SER A 136 27.12 -25.81 -8.06
CA SER A 136 27.12 -24.88 -9.20
C SER A 136 26.68 -23.44 -8.79
N PRO A 137 27.19 -22.36 -9.43
CA PRO A 137 26.97 -20.96 -9.03
C PRO A 137 25.50 -20.45 -9.00
N GLY A 138 24.53 -21.27 -9.43
CA GLY A 138 23.10 -20.94 -9.40
C GLY A 138 22.42 -21.11 -8.04
N ASP A 139 23.05 -21.79 -7.08
CA ASP A 139 22.43 -22.15 -5.78
C ASP A 139 22.71 -21.18 -4.62
N ILE A 140 23.57 -20.18 -4.83
CA ILE A 140 24.00 -19.26 -3.76
C ILE A 140 22.85 -18.35 -3.31
N SER A 141 22.02 -17.88 -4.24
CA SER A 141 20.88 -17.01 -3.93
C SER A 141 19.80 -17.74 -3.11
N ALA A 142 19.58 -19.04 -3.38
CA ALA A 142 18.60 -19.83 -2.66
C ALA A 142 19.03 -20.14 -1.21
N ARG A 143 20.34 -20.31 -0.97
CA ARG A 143 20.87 -20.53 0.39
C ARG A 143 20.99 -19.25 1.22
N MET A 144 21.19 -18.09 0.57
CA MET A 144 21.19 -16.79 1.27
C MET A 144 19.83 -16.46 1.87
N ASP A 145 18.74 -16.77 1.15
CA ASP A 145 17.39 -16.59 1.68
C ASP A 145 17.13 -17.50 2.90
N ASP A 146 17.60 -18.75 2.88
CA ASP A 146 17.49 -19.67 4.02
C ASP A 146 18.31 -19.20 5.24
N TYR A 147 19.53 -18.68 5.03
CA TYR A 147 20.40 -18.21 6.12
C TYR A 147 19.87 -16.94 6.79
N LEU A 148 19.29 -16.03 6.01
CA LEU A 148 18.64 -14.83 6.53
C LEU A 148 17.36 -15.18 7.29
N ASN A 149 16.63 -16.20 6.84
CA ASN A 149 15.40 -16.64 7.49
C ASN A 149 15.68 -17.38 8.82
N GLU A 150 16.71 -18.24 8.88
CA GLU A 150 17.13 -18.89 10.13
C GLU A 150 17.73 -17.91 11.15
N SER A 151 18.44 -16.88 10.69
CA SER A 151 19.01 -15.86 11.58
C SER A 151 17.93 -14.96 12.18
N MET A 152 16.92 -14.56 11.39
CA MET A 152 15.77 -13.82 11.91
C MET A 152 14.89 -14.64 12.85
N LEU A 153 14.74 -15.96 12.61
CA LEU A 153 14.00 -16.84 13.51
C LEU A 153 14.71 -17.01 14.86
N ARG A 154 16.06 -17.04 14.87
CA ARG A 154 16.85 -17.17 16.11
C ARG A 154 16.78 -15.90 16.98
N GLU A 155 16.79 -14.72 16.37
CA GLU A 155 16.55 -13.44 17.07
C GLU A 155 15.12 -13.34 17.65
N TYR A 156 14.12 -13.86 16.93
CA TYR A 156 12.72 -13.84 17.39
C TYR A 156 12.47 -14.82 18.56
N GLU A 157 13.14 -15.96 18.59
CA GLU A 157 13.07 -16.92 19.70
C GLU A 157 13.82 -16.46 20.96
N GLU A 158 14.89 -15.67 20.81
CA GLU A 158 15.59 -15.06 21.94
C GLU A 158 14.81 -13.89 22.54
N SER A 159 14.15 -13.09 21.71
CA SER A 159 13.26 -12.00 22.17
C SER A 159 12.07 -12.50 22.98
N THR A 160 11.55 -13.71 22.69
CA THR A 160 10.37 -14.27 23.38
C THR A 160 10.71 -15.09 24.62
N ARG A 161 11.99 -15.39 24.87
CA ARG A 161 12.46 -16.10 26.08
C ARG A 161 12.81 -15.16 27.25
N GLY A 162 12.92 -13.85 27.00
CA GLY A 162 13.21 -12.83 28.02
C GLY A 162 12.00 -12.33 28.82
N GLU A 163 10.78 -12.65 28.41
CA GLU A 163 9.55 -12.25 29.11
C GLU A 163 8.89 -13.46 29.80
N ARG A 164 9.51 -13.98 30.87
CA ARG A 164 8.83 -14.80 31.88
C ARG A 164 9.46 -14.67 33.26
#